data_AF-A0A485LEC5-F1
#
_entry.id   AF-A0A485LEC5-F1
#
_cell.length_a   1.000
_cell.length_b   1.000
_cell.length_c   1.000
_cell.angle_alpha   90.00
_cell.angle_beta   90.00
_cell.angle_gamma   90.00
#
_symmetry.space_group_name_H-M   'P 1'
#
loop_
_entity.id
_entity.type
_entity.pdbx_description
1 polymer ?
#
loop_
_entity_poly.entity_id
_entity_poly.type
_entity_poly.pdbx_seq_one_letter_code
_entity_poly.pdbx_strand_id
1 'polypeptide(L)'
;MDRSVCARLPSFSFVCFSDAGQLVQDTHLMDTAAAASIVFTTALTLAFDWIPTSLNRNILYSSTQDRLLSSLVHGTLGVILATSLFFHLHWAALISATWFTIILVSAAVNWWLPYVFGVYWGEITVETYMIEFSDNLTLLAPLHKDNVIVPDVQHTLLHTSAVLSLTTSVAVLVNLLST
;
A
#
# COMPACT_ATOMS: atom_id res chain seq x y z
N MET A 1 26.00 -23.72 16.77
CA MET A 1 27.27 -23.03 17.06
C MET A 1 26.96 -21.55 16.97
N ASP A 2 26.75 -20.88 18.11
CA ASP A 2 26.61 -19.42 18.17
C ASP A 2 27.92 -18.77 17.69
N ARG A 3 27.88 -17.99 16.61
CA ARG A 3 28.99 -17.12 16.24
C ARG A 3 28.70 -15.77 16.88
N SER A 4 29.46 -15.41 17.90
CA SER A 4 29.42 -14.06 18.43
C SER A 4 30.39 -13.18 17.63
N VAL A 5 29.89 -12.08 17.07
CA VAL A 5 30.73 -11.04 16.45
C VAL A 5 30.99 -9.97 17.50
N CYS A 6 32.26 -9.83 17.91
CA CYS A 6 32.65 -8.83 18.90
C CYS A 6 33.36 -7.66 18.21
N ALA A 7 32.82 -6.46 18.35
CA ALA A 7 33.46 -5.22 17.89
C ALA A 7 34.27 -4.60 19.04
N ARG A 8 35.49 -4.13 18.74
CA ARG A 8 36.36 -3.45 19.70
C ARG A 8 36.11 -1.95 19.64
N LEU A 9 35.55 -1.36 20.70
CA LEU A 9 35.37 0.08 20.81
C LEU A 9 36.68 0.77 21.27
N PRO A 10 36.85 2.08 21.00
CA PRO A 10 38.08 2.83 21.32
C PRO A 10 38.45 2.82 22.82
N SER A 11 37.50 2.50 23.70
CA SER A 11 37.62 2.54 25.16
C SER A 11 37.89 1.18 25.83
N PHE A 12 38.45 0.19 25.11
CA PHE A 12 38.81 -1.15 25.62
C PHE A 12 37.64 -2.07 26.04
N SER A 13 36.39 -1.69 25.80
CA SER A 13 35.23 -2.59 25.97
C SER A 13 34.94 -3.36 24.69
N PHE A 14 34.71 -4.67 24.81
CA PHE A 14 34.13 -5.49 23.74
C PHE A 14 32.61 -5.51 23.90
N VAL A 15 31.88 -5.16 22.84
CA VAL A 15 30.44 -5.43 22.74
C VAL A 15 30.31 -6.62 21.81
N CYS A 16 29.82 -7.74 22.34
CA CYS A 16 29.52 -8.93 21.55
C CYS A 16 28.01 -8.95 21.33
N PHE A 17 27.60 -8.91 20.07
CA PHE A 17 26.22 -9.19 19.69
C PHE A 17 26.13 -10.68 19.36
N SER A 18 25.12 -11.36 19.89
CA SER A 18 24.76 -12.69 19.38
C SER A 18 24.00 -12.52 18.07
N ASP A 19 24.22 -13.42 17.12
CA ASP A 19 23.46 -13.47 15.86
C ASP A 19 21.94 -13.46 16.13
N ALA A 20 21.50 -14.10 17.23
CA ALA A 20 20.11 -14.10 17.67
C ALA A 20 19.57 -12.70 18.06
N GLY A 21 20.39 -11.85 18.70
CA GLY A 21 19.97 -10.49 19.05
C GLY A 21 19.79 -9.58 17.85
N GLN A 22 20.65 -9.75 16.84
CA GLN A 22 20.54 -9.02 15.57
C GLN A 22 19.29 -9.46 14.77
N LEU A 23 19.02 -10.76 14.72
CA LEU A 23 17.86 -11.31 14.01
C LEU A 23 16.51 -10.82 14.57
N VAL A 24 16.39 -10.73 15.90
CA VAL A 24 15.18 -10.19 16.55
C VAL A 24 15.00 -8.72 16.21
N GLN A 25 16.07 -7.93 16.24
CA GLN A 25 16.03 -6.51 15.91
C GLN A 25 15.61 -6.26 14.45
N ASP A 26 16.15 -7.07 13.52
CA ASP A 26 15.81 -6.97 12.10
C ASP A 26 14.34 -7.33 11.85
N THR A 27 13.82 -8.36 12.52
CA THR A 27 12.41 -8.78 12.41
C THR A 27 11.46 -7.67 12.90
N HIS A 28 11.77 -7.05 14.05
CA HIS A 28 10.98 -5.94 14.59
C HIS A 28 10.98 -4.71 13.68
N LEU A 29 12.12 -4.42 13.03
CA LEU A 29 12.23 -3.32 12.06
C LEU A 29 11.31 -3.56 10.85
N MET A 30 11.29 -4.79 10.34
CA MET A 30 10.45 -5.16 9.18
C MET A 30 8.96 -5.08 9.50
N ASP A 31 8.55 -5.59 10.66
CA ASP A 31 7.16 -5.47 11.14
C ASP A 31 6.74 -3.99 11.27
N THR A 32 7.62 -3.16 11.85
CA THR A 32 7.38 -1.72 12.01
C THR A 32 7.26 -1.02 10.66
N ALA A 33 8.11 -1.36 9.69
CA ALA A 33 8.05 -0.81 8.34
C ALA A 33 6.75 -1.21 7.61
N ALA A 34 6.31 -2.47 7.75
CA ALA A 34 5.05 -2.94 7.19
C ALA A 34 3.84 -2.25 7.83
N ALA A 35 3.82 -2.13 9.16
CA ALA A 35 2.78 -1.39 9.88
C ALA A 35 2.74 0.09 9.43
N ALA A 36 3.90 0.75 9.33
CA ALA A 36 4.00 2.14 8.90
C ALA A 36 3.49 2.36 7.47
N SER A 37 3.85 1.47 6.53
CA SER A 37 3.33 1.57 5.16
C SER A 37 1.82 1.38 5.11
N ILE A 38 1.26 0.46 5.91
CA ILE A 38 -0.19 0.24 5.99
C ILE A 38 -0.89 1.48 6.55
N VAL A 39 -0.38 2.04 7.66
CA VAL A 39 -0.92 3.28 8.24
C VAL A 39 -0.89 4.41 7.22
N PHE A 40 0.21 4.58 6.50
CA PHE A 40 0.33 5.60 5.46
C PHE A 40 -0.69 5.39 4.34
N THR A 41 -0.79 4.18 3.80
CA THR A 41 -1.75 3.84 2.75
C THR A 41 -3.19 4.07 3.19
N THR A 42 -3.55 3.62 4.40
CA THR A 42 -4.88 3.85 4.98
C THR A 42 -5.15 5.33 5.19
N ALA A 43 -4.22 6.08 5.76
CA ALA A 43 -4.37 7.52 5.97
C ALA A 43 -4.56 8.27 4.64
N LEU A 44 -3.81 7.86 3.60
CA LEU A 44 -3.93 8.42 2.26
C LEU A 44 -5.31 8.13 1.65
N THR A 45 -5.80 6.89 1.75
CA THR A 45 -7.15 6.52 1.30
C THR A 45 -8.21 7.36 2.02
N LEU A 46 -8.15 7.44 3.35
CA LEU A 46 -9.10 8.24 4.13
C LEU A 46 -9.02 9.73 3.79
N ALA A 47 -7.82 10.26 3.53
CA ALA A 47 -7.67 11.65 3.09
C ALA A 47 -8.38 11.87 1.74
N PHE A 48 -8.21 10.96 0.77
CA PHE A 48 -8.88 11.07 -0.52
C PHE A 48 -10.40 10.81 -0.46
N ASP A 49 -10.88 10.05 0.53
CA ASP A 49 -12.32 9.88 0.78
C ASP A 49 -12.96 11.12 1.40
N TRP A 50 -12.19 12.03 2.02
CA TRP A 50 -12.76 13.12 2.83
C TRP A 50 -12.38 14.54 2.43
N ILE A 51 -11.17 14.74 1.90
CA ILE A 51 -10.61 16.05 1.67
C ILE A 51 -10.70 16.35 0.17
N PRO A 52 -11.55 17.29 -0.27
CA PRO A 52 -11.60 17.68 -1.67
C PRO A 52 -10.32 18.43 -2.06
N THR A 53 -9.59 17.89 -3.01
CA THR A 53 -8.41 18.51 -3.61
C THR A 53 -8.53 18.46 -5.13
N SER A 54 -7.59 19.12 -5.82
CA SER A 54 -7.47 19.00 -7.28
C SER A 54 -7.09 17.59 -7.73
N LEU A 55 -6.63 16.72 -6.83
CA LEU A 55 -6.22 15.34 -7.13
C LEU A 55 -7.40 14.36 -7.14
N ASN A 56 -8.50 14.67 -6.43
CA ASN A 56 -9.64 13.78 -6.18
C ASN A 56 -10.97 14.54 -6.31
N ARG A 57 -11.18 15.25 -7.41
CA ARG A 57 -12.40 16.03 -7.65
C ARG A 57 -13.65 15.14 -7.73
N ASN A 58 -13.47 13.87 -8.10
CA ASN A 58 -14.50 12.84 -8.10
C ASN A 58 -15.28 12.76 -6.76
N ILE A 59 -14.66 13.13 -5.64
CA ILE A 59 -15.31 13.21 -4.32
C ILE A 59 -16.55 14.13 -4.28
N LEU A 60 -16.63 15.11 -5.19
CA LEU A 60 -17.75 16.06 -5.26
C LEU A 60 -19.02 15.40 -5.82
N TYR A 61 -18.87 14.29 -6.53
CA TYR A 61 -19.98 13.52 -7.13
C TYR A 61 -20.33 12.28 -6.31
N SER A 62 -19.50 11.91 -5.33
CA SER A 62 -19.72 10.75 -4.47
C SER A 62 -20.64 11.09 -3.29
N SER A 63 -21.55 10.17 -2.95
CA SER A 63 -22.43 10.34 -1.80
C SER A 63 -21.65 10.17 -0.49
N THR A 64 -22.05 10.89 0.56
CA THR A 64 -21.46 10.72 1.90
C THR A 64 -21.58 9.29 2.41
N GLN A 65 -22.62 8.56 2.01
CA GLN A 65 -22.83 7.16 2.39
C GLN A 65 -21.76 6.25 1.78
N ASP A 66 -21.46 6.42 0.49
CA ASP A 66 -20.45 5.61 -0.19
C ASP A 66 -19.06 5.88 0.38
N ARG A 67 -18.75 7.15 0.65
CA ARG A 67 -17.50 7.57 1.29
C ARG A 67 -17.36 7.00 2.70
N LEU A 68 -18.43 7.00 3.49
CA LEU A 68 -18.44 6.41 4.82
C LEU A 68 -18.22 4.90 4.75
N LEU A 69 -18.89 4.19 3.83
CA LEU A 69 -18.72 2.75 3.68
C LEU A 69 -17.29 2.40 3.26
N SER A 70 -16.74 3.11 2.27
CA SER A 70 -15.33 2.99 1.86
C SER A 70 -14.40 3.19 3.05
N SER A 71 -14.55 4.29 3.78
CA SER A 71 -13.71 4.62 4.92
C SER A 71 -13.83 3.63 6.07
N LEU A 72 -15.02 3.05 6.31
CA LEU A 72 -15.20 2.00 7.30
C LEU A 72 -14.44 0.73 6.91
N VAL A 73 -14.50 0.32 5.64
CA VAL A 73 -13.77 -0.87 5.17
C VAL A 73 -12.26 -0.64 5.22
N HIS A 74 -11.77 0.42 4.56
CA HIS A 74 -10.34 0.71 4.46
C HIS A 74 -9.72 1.12 5.81
N GLY A 75 -10.43 1.93 6.58
CA GLY A 75 -10.00 2.39 7.89
C GLY A 75 -9.94 1.26 8.92
N THR A 76 -11.00 0.45 9.03
CA THR A 76 -11.05 -0.65 10.00
C THR A 76 -9.98 -1.71 9.67
N LEU A 77 -9.91 -2.13 8.40
CA LEU A 77 -8.92 -3.12 7.99
C LEU A 77 -7.49 -2.60 8.17
N GLY A 78 -7.23 -1.35 7.78
CA GLY A 78 -5.94 -0.71 7.97
C GLY A 78 -5.49 -0.67 9.43
N VAL A 79 -6.37 -0.23 10.33
CA VAL A 79 -6.09 -0.18 11.77
C VAL A 79 -5.82 -1.58 12.35
N ILE A 80 -6.64 -2.58 12.00
CA ILE A 80 -6.45 -3.96 12.48
C ILE A 80 -5.11 -4.52 12.02
N LEU A 81 -4.78 -4.38 10.73
CA LEU A 81 -3.54 -4.93 10.18
C LEU A 81 -2.30 -4.23 10.73
N ALA A 82 -2.31 -2.89 10.78
CA ALA A 82 -1.20 -2.12 11.33
C ALA A 82 -0.98 -2.40 12.82
N THR A 83 -2.05 -2.46 13.61
CA THR A 83 -1.96 -2.78 15.05
C THR A 83 -1.44 -4.19 15.26
N SER A 84 -1.93 -5.16 14.47
CA SER A 84 -1.48 -6.55 14.56
C SER A 84 0.01 -6.70 14.25
N LEU A 85 0.50 -6.03 13.21
CA LEU A 85 1.95 -6.02 12.88
C LEU A 85 2.78 -5.28 13.93
N PHE A 86 2.25 -4.21 14.53
CA PHE A 86 2.91 -3.52 15.64
C PHE A 86 3.10 -4.43 16.87
N PHE A 87 2.19 -5.39 17.08
CA PHE A 87 2.32 -6.43 18.10
C PHE A 87 2.99 -7.72 17.59
N HIS A 88 3.69 -7.67 16.45
CA HIS A 88 4.43 -8.78 15.86
C HIS A 88 3.54 -10.01 15.55
N LEU A 89 2.26 -9.79 15.27
CA LEU A 89 1.33 -10.85 14.86
C LEU A 89 1.50 -11.14 13.37
N HIS A 90 2.48 -11.98 13.06
CA HIS A 90 2.91 -12.22 11.68
C HIS A 90 1.85 -12.74 10.70
N TRP A 91 0.75 -13.36 11.18
CA TRP A 91 -0.38 -13.71 10.31
C TRP A 91 -0.99 -12.48 9.62
N ALA A 92 -0.86 -11.29 10.23
CA ALA A 92 -1.30 -10.04 9.64
C ALA A 92 -0.49 -9.65 8.40
N ALA A 93 0.78 -10.08 8.29
CA ALA A 93 1.57 -9.88 7.08
C ALA A 93 0.99 -10.66 5.89
N LEU A 94 0.54 -11.90 6.12
CA LEU A 94 -0.10 -12.73 5.10
C LEU A 94 -1.43 -12.13 4.62
N ILE A 95 -2.27 -11.67 5.56
CA ILE A 95 -3.55 -11.04 5.23
C ILE A 95 -3.31 -9.71 4.50
N SER A 96 -2.34 -8.91 4.95
CA SER A 96 -1.97 -7.66 4.28
C SER A 96 -1.48 -7.91 2.86
N ALA A 97 -0.57 -8.86 2.66
CA ALA A 97 -0.07 -9.21 1.33
C ALA A 97 -1.21 -9.67 0.40
N THR A 98 -2.14 -10.49 0.91
CA THR A 98 -3.31 -10.93 0.16
C THR A 98 -4.20 -9.75 -0.23
N TRP A 99 -4.52 -8.89 0.73
CA TRP A 99 -5.37 -7.71 0.53
C TRP A 99 -4.79 -6.74 -0.49
N PHE A 100 -3.52 -6.35 -0.35
CA PHE A 100 -2.88 -5.44 -1.30
C PHE A 100 -2.67 -6.07 -2.68
N THR A 101 -2.53 -7.40 -2.78
CA THR A 101 -2.56 -8.09 -4.08
C THR A 101 -3.91 -7.91 -4.77
N ILE A 102 -5.03 -8.08 -4.04
CA ILE A 102 -6.37 -7.88 -4.59
C ILE A 102 -6.55 -6.42 -5.06
N ILE A 103 -6.13 -5.44 -4.26
CA ILE A 103 -6.17 -4.02 -4.63
C ILE A 103 -5.37 -3.77 -5.91
N LEU A 104 -4.15 -4.30 -6.03
CA LEU A 104 -3.30 -4.06 -7.19
C LEU A 104 -3.80 -4.77 -8.45
N VAL A 105 -4.44 -5.93 -8.32
CA VAL A 105 -5.13 -6.58 -9.44
C VAL A 105 -6.31 -5.73 -9.90
N SER A 106 -7.13 -5.23 -8.96
CA SER A 106 -8.23 -4.31 -9.30
C SER A 106 -7.71 -3.03 -9.97
N ALA A 107 -6.62 -2.45 -9.44
CA ALA A 107 -5.94 -1.30 -10.02
C ALA A 107 -5.46 -1.58 -11.45
N ALA A 108 -4.82 -2.73 -11.68
CA ALA A 108 -4.35 -3.13 -12.99
C ALA A 108 -5.51 -3.25 -13.99
N VAL A 109 -6.60 -3.91 -13.60
CA VAL A 109 -7.75 -4.16 -14.47
C VAL A 109 -8.56 -2.89 -14.76
N ASN A 110 -8.73 -2.02 -13.76
CA ASN A 110 -9.55 -0.81 -13.88
C ASN A 110 -8.82 0.39 -14.50
N TRP A 111 -7.50 0.48 -14.32
CA TRP A 111 -6.74 1.69 -14.68
C TRP A 111 -5.64 1.41 -15.69
N TRP A 112 -4.80 0.41 -15.43
CA TRP A 112 -3.58 0.21 -16.22
C TRP A 112 -3.82 -0.56 -17.52
N LEU A 113 -4.68 -1.59 -17.52
CA LEU A 113 -5.05 -2.31 -18.75
C LEU A 113 -5.81 -1.42 -19.74
N PRO A 114 -6.82 -0.63 -19.34
CA PRO A 114 -7.44 0.35 -20.23
C PRO A 114 -6.44 1.37 -20.77
N TYR A 115 -5.56 1.88 -19.91
CA TYR A 115 -4.58 2.90 -20.30
C TYR A 115 -3.54 2.39 -21.30
N VAL A 116 -3.00 1.20 -21.09
CA VAL A 116 -1.92 0.64 -21.92
C VAL A 116 -2.48 -0.03 -23.17
N PHE A 117 -3.56 -0.79 -23.05
CA PHE A 117 -4.05 -1.67 -24.11
C PHE A 117 -5.44 -1.29 -24.67
N GLY A 118 -6.13 -0.31 -24.06
CA GLY A 118 -7.52 0.00 -24.44
C GLY A 118 -8.51 -1.13 -24.09
N VAL A 119 -8.17 -1.98 -23.11
CA VAL A 119 -8.98 -3.13 -22.71
C VAL A 119 -9.78 -2.81 -21.45
N TYR A 120 -11.11 -2.83 -21.54
CA TYR A 120 -12.05 -2.46 -20.48
C TYR A 120 -12.72 -3.69 -19.86
N TRP A 121 -12.01 -4.39 -18.96
CA TRP A 121 -12.52 -5.58 -18.26
C TRP A 121 -12.93 -5.33 -16.80
N GLY A 122 -12.65 -4.13 -16.30
CA GLY A 122 -12.95 -3.73 -14.93
C GLY A 122 -14.35 -3.16 -14.75
N GLU A 123 -14.55 -2.65 -13.54
CA GLU A 123 -15.73 -1.89 -13.12
C GLU A 123 -15.74 -0.48 -13.75
N ILE A 124 -14.56 0.10 -13.99
CA ILE A 124 -14.44 1.43 -14.59
C ILE A 124 -14.62 1.35 -16.10
N THR A 125 -15.84 1.67 -16.55
CA THR A 125 -16.16 1.86 -17.96
C THR A 125 -15.72 3.24 -18.45
N VAL A 126 -15.67 3.46 -19.78
CA VAL A 126 -15.42 4.78 -20.35
C VAL A 126 -16.45 5.81 -19.89
N GLU A 127 -17.73 5.43 -19.80
CA GLU A 127 -18.79 6.31 -19.33
C GLU A 127 -18.58 6.71 -17.86
N THR A 128 -18.33 5.74 -16.99
CA THR A 128 -17.99 5.99 -15.57
C THR A 128 -16.78 6.90 -15.45
N TYR A 129 -15.73 6.65 -16.22
CA TYR A 129 -14.54 7.48 -16.26
C TYR A 129 -14.85 8.94 -16.63
N MET A 130 -15.64 9.14 -17.69
CA MET A 130 -15.99 10.47 -18.15
C MET A 130 -16.81 11.25 -17.12
N ILE A 131 -17.70 10.58 -16.40
CA ILE A 131 -18.57 11.21 -15.40
C ILE A 131 -17.80 11.52 -14.12
N GLU A 132 -17.00 10.57 -13.63
CA GLU A 132 -16.48 10.63 -12.26
C GLU A 132 -15.01 11.06 -12.20
N PHE A 133 -14.18 10.68 -13.17
CA PHE A 133 -12.73 10.75 -13.03
C PHE A 133 -12.03 11.66 -14.04
N SER A 134 -12.71 12.05 -15.13
CA SER A 134 -12.11 12.85 -16.22
C SER A 134 -11.60 14.23 -15.78
N ASP A 135 -12.17 14.78 -14.72
CA ASP A 135 -11.79 16.07 -14.14
C ASP A 135 -10.65 15.97 -13.12
N ASN A 136 -10.22 14.77 -12.74
CA ASN A 136 -9.08 14.60 -11.84
C ASN A 136 -7.77 14.99 -12.52
N LEU A 137 -6.81 15.49 -11.73
CA LEU A 137 -5.49 15.80 -12.25
C LEU A 137 -4.81 14.53 -12.79
N THR A 138 -4.47 14.52 -14.07
CA THR A 138 -3.65 13.48 -14.72
C THR A 138 -2.24 14.01 -14.96
N LEU A 139 -1.23 13.15 -14.76
CA LEU A 139 0.16 13.46 -15.12
C LEU A 139 0.57 12.83 -16.44
N LEU A 140 -0.09 11.73 -16.79
CA LEU A 140 0.23 10.95 -17.97
C LEU A 140 -0.58 11.45 -19.16
N ALA A 141 0.06 11.52 -20.33
CA ALA A 141 -0.67 11.66 -21.58
C ALA A 141 -1.29 10.30 -21.96
N PRO A 142 -2.44 10.27 -22.66
CA PRO A 142 -2.95 9.06 -23.30
C PRO A 142 -1.88 8.42 -24.19
N LEU A 143 -1.65 7.11 -24.07
CA LEU A 143 -0.69 6.40 -24.91
C LEU A 143 -1.18 6.24 -26.35
N HIS A 144 -2.50 6.10 -26.52
CA HIS A 144 -3.17 6.00 -27.80
C HIS A 144 -4.42 6.88 -27.83
N LYS A 145 -4.83 7.32 -29.03
CA LYS A 145 -5.99 8.20 -29.22
C LYS A 145 -7.32 7.56 -28.78
N ASP A 146 -7.38 6.25 -28.81
CA ASP A 146 -8.59 5.48 -28.48
C ASP A 146 -8.61 5.05 -26.99
N ASN A 147 -7.53 5.30 -26.24
CA ASN A 147 -7.43 4.95 -24.82
C ASN A 147 -7.91 6.16 -24.00
N VAL A 148 -9.21 6.17 -23.68
CA VAL A 148 -9.85 7.29 -22.98
C VAL A 148 -9.49 7.31 -21.49
N ILE A 149 -9.36 6.14 -20.87
CA ILE A 149 -9.08 6.03 -19.43
C ILE A 149 -7.58 6.25 -19.19
N VAL A 150 -7.27 7.32 -18.43
CA VAL A 150 -5.91 7.65 -17.99
C VAL A 150 -5.87 7.65 -16.46
N PRO A 151 -4.91 6.95 -15.83
CA PRO A 151 -4.73 6.98 -14.39
C PRO A 151 -4.47 8.41 -13.91
N ASP A 152 -5.31 8.88 -12.99
CA ASP A 152 -5.11 10.16 -12.34
C ASP A 152 -4.04 10.07 -11.23
N VAL A 153 -3.68 11.23 -10.68
CA VAL A 153 -2.67 11.33 -9.61
C VAL A 153 -3.14 10.63 -8.33
N GLN A 154 -4.41 10.72 -7.97
CA GLN A 154 -4.95 10.07 -6.78
C GLN A 154 -4.75 8.55 -6.86
N HIS A 155 -5.23 7.92 -7.94
CA HIS A 155 -5.12 6.48 -8.13
C HIS A 155 -3.66 6.05 -8.27
N THR A 156 -2.83 6.83 -8.96
CA THR A 156 -1.38 6.55 -9.05
C THR A 156 -0.71 6.54 -7.67
N LEU A 157 -1.05 7.50 -6.80
CA LEU A 157 -0.53 7.56 -5.43
C LEU A 157 -1.02 6.39 -4.58
N LEU A 158 -2.32 6.04 -4.68
CA LEU A 158 -2.90 4.90 -3.97
C LEU A 158 -2.31 3.57 -4.44
N HIS A 159 -2.09 3.38 -5.74
CA HIS A 159 -1.45 2.18 -6.28
C HIS A 159 0.00 2.08 -5.82
N THR A 160 0.73 3.20 -5.81
CA THR A 160 2.13 3.24 -5.35
C THR A 160 2.22 2.89 -3.87
N SER A 161 1.36 3.45 -3.03
CA SER A 161 1.33 3.13 -1.60
C SER A 161 0.90 1.69 -1.34
N ALA A 162 -0.02 1.13 -2.13
CA ALA A 162 -0.37 -0.29 -2.09
C ALA A 162 0.78 -1.22 -2.48
N VAL A 163 1.59 -0.88 -3.49
CA VAL A 163 2.82 -1.62 -3.85
C VAL A 163 3.81 -1.62 -2.68
N LEU A 164 4.01 -0.48 -2.02
CA LEU A 164 4.88 -0.38 -0.85
C LEU A 164 4.39 -1.29 0.27
N SER A 165 3.11 -1.23 0.62
CA SER A 165 2.51 -2.08 1.66
C SER A 165 2.55 -3.57 1.33
N LEU A 166 2.36 -3.95 0.06
CA LEU A 166 2.54 -5.33 -0.38
C LEU A 166 4.00 -5.78 -0.20
N THR A 167 4.94 -4.95 -0.65
CA THR A 167 6.38 -5.27 -0.64
C THR A 167 6.89 -5.45 0.79
N THR A 168 6.54 -4.54 1.70
CA THR A 168 6.92 -4.63 3.12
C THR A 168 6.27 -5.83 3.80
N SER A 169 5.00 -6.13 3.50
CA SER A 169 4.32 -7.32 4.03
C SER A 169 4.95 -8.63 3.55
N VAL A 170 5.30 -8.72 2.26
CA VAL A 170 6.02 -9.89 1.71
C VAL A 170 7.41 -10.01 2.32
N ALA A 171 8.11 -8.90 2.54
CA ALA A 171 9.42 -8.91 3.18
C ALA A 171 9.35 -9.53 4.59
N VAL A 172 8.34 -9.18 5.40
CA VAL A 172 8.09 -9.82 6.70
C VAL A 172 7.93 -11.33 6.55
N LEU A 173 7.13 -11.80 5.59
CA LEU A 173 6.92 -13.23 5.35
C LEU A 173 8.21 -13.95 4.93
N VAL A 174 8.99 -13.35 4.03
CA VAL A 174 10.28 -13.91 3.59
C VAL A 174 11.26 -14.03 4.76
N ASN A 175 11.32 -13.00 5.62
CA ASN A 175 12.15 -13.03 6.82
C ASN A 175 11.74 -14.20 7.74
N LEU A 176 10.45 -14.38 8.00
CA LEU A 176 9.94 -15.47 8.85
C LEU A 176 10.18 -16.87 8.29
N LEU A 177 10.19 -17.02 6.97
CA LEU A 177 10.50 -18.30 6.32
C LEU A 177 12.00 -18.60 6.28
N SER A 178 12.83 -17.58 6.54
CA SER A 178 14.29 -17.69 6.52
C SER A 178 14.90 -17.94 7.91
N THR A 179 14.11 -17.80 8.98
CA THR A 179 14.47 -18.08 10.38
C THR A 179 14.06 -19.49 10.80
#